data_AF-A0A7K0E9I6-F1
#
_entry.id   AF-A0A7K0E9I6-F1
#
_cell.length_a   1.000
_cell.length_b   1.000
_cell.length_c   1.000
_cell.angle_alpha   90.00
_cell.angle_beta   90.00
_cell.angle_gamma   90.00
#
_symmetry.space_group_name_H-M   'P 1'
#
loop_
_entity.id
_entity.type
_entity.pdbx_description
1 polymer ?
#
loop_
_entity_poly.entity_id
_entity_poly.type
_entity_poly.pdbx_seq_one_letter_code
_entity_poly.pdbx_strand_id
1 'polypeptide(L)'
;MRYNLTKHKILKALANKLTAGMDENGRAVGDIKVSKSDIISLVGKNKRLYAVIISELRANNEVKYLEASDSYIIETVDGLNSFSNKKYLNKNWDIILSYLKNFAQIFIPIASLIVAILALWLKLNTQDTTHKKEIKKIESRLEVIEKSAQKNITTPVNQ
;
A
#
# COMPACT_ATOMS: atom_id res chain seq x y z
N MET A 1 0.82 -3.27 -11.15
CA MET A 1 0.76 -3.27 -12.63
C MET A 1 0.66 -4.70 -13.17
N ARG A 2 -0.37 -5.01 -13.96
CA ARG A 2 -0.62 -6.37 -14.47
C ARG A 2 0.51 -6.90 -15.38
N TYR A 3 1.24 -6.00 -16.04
CA TYR A 3 2.29 -6.28 -17.02
C TYR A 3 3.52 -7.00 -16.44
N ASN A 4 4.12 -6.48 -15.36
CA ASN A 4 5.30 -7.10 -14.72
C ASN A 4 4.97 -8.46 -14.11
N LEU A 5 3.77 -8.61 -13.55
CA LEU A 5 3.28 -9.89 -13.05
C LEU A 5 3.17 -10.92 -14.17
N THR A 6 2.64 -10.52 -15.33
CA THR A 6 2.54 -11.41 -16.49
C THR A 6 3.90 -11.81 -17.04
N LYS A 7 4.88 -10.89 -17.11
CA LYS A 7 6.27 -11.24 -17.46
C LYS A 7 6.86 -12.29 -16.54
N HIS A 8 6.72 -12.10 -15.22
CA HIS A 8 7.19 -13.08 -14.26
C HIS A 8 6.49 -14.44 -14.42
N LYS A 9 5.18 -14.46 -14.72
CA LYS A 9 4.44 -15.69 -15.01
C LYS A 9 4.94 -16.40 -16.26
N ILE A 10 5.26 -15.68 -17.32
CA ILE A 10 5.82 -16.24 -18.55
C ILE A 10 7.19 -16.86 -18.28
N LEU A 11 8.08 -16.11 -17.62
CA LEU A 11 9.39 -16.64 -17.24
C LEU A 11 9.28 -17.85 -16.32
N LYS A 12 8.31 -17.86 -15.39
CA LYS A 12 8.01 -19.04 -14.56
C LYS A 12 7.59 -20.24 -15.40
N ALA A 13 6.68 -20.05 -16.37
CA ALA A 13 6.21 -21.13 -17.22
C ALA A 13 7.35 -21.73 -18.06
N LEU A 14 8.21 -20.88 -18.61
CA LEU A 14 9.38 -21.32 -19.37
C LEU A 14 10.43 -21.98 -18.49
N ALA A 15 10.72 -21.43 -17.31
CA ALA A 15 11.65 -22.01 -16.35
C ALA A 15 11.17 -23.40 -15.86
N ASN A 16 9.88 -23.53 -15.55
CA ASN A 16 9.29 -24.81 -15.16
C ASN A 16 9.43 -25.88 -16.26
N LYS A 17 9.24 -25.47 -17.52
CA LYS A 17 9.41 -26.36 -18.67
C LYS A 17 10.86 -26.75 -18.90
N LEU A 18 11.79 -25.82 -18.70
CA LEU A 18 13.22 -26.10 -18.70
C LEU A 18 13.58 -27.13 -17.64
N THR A 19 13.16 -26.92 -16.38
CA THR A 19 13.45 -27.85 -15.28
C THR A 19 12.80 -29.21 -15.46
N ALA A 20 11.59 -29.27 -16.03
CA ALA A 20 10.90 -30.53 -16.30
C ALA A 20 11.52 -31.32 -17.47
N GLY A 21 12.18 -30.62 -18.40
CA GLY A 21 12.87 -31.23 -19.54
C GLY A 21 14.34 -31.56 -19.29
N MET A 22 14.87 -31.29 -18.10
CA MET A 22 16.26 -31.59 -17.72
C MET A 22 16.37 -32.93 -16.98
N ASP A 23 17.41 -33.70 -17.26
CA ASP A 23 17.79 -34.89 -16.49
C ASP A 23 18.59 -34.52 -15.22
N GLU A 24 18.91 -35.54 -14.40
CA GLU A 24 19.72 -35.37 -13.18
C GLU A 24 21.14 -34.85 -13.46
N ASN A 25 21.61 -34.94 -14.71
CA ASN A 25 22.92 -34.47 -15.16
C ASN A 25 22.84 -33.07 -15.81
N GLY A 26 21.68 -32.40 -15.78
CA GLY A 26 21.47 -31.07 -16.35
C GLY A 26 21.38 -31.03 -17.88
N ARG A 27 21.21 -32.17 -18.55
CA ARG A 27 21.04 -32.27 -20.00
C ARG A 27 19.56 -32.12 -20.36
N ALA A 28 19.27 -31.41 -21.45
CA ALA A 28 17.92 -31.31 -21.98
C ALA A 28 17.55 -32.62 -22.69
N VAL A 29 16.69 -33.42 -22.06
CA VAL A 29 16.20 -34.71 -22.57
C VAL A 29 14.72 -34.65 -22.93
N GLY A 30 13.97 -33.71 -22.34
CA GLY A 30 12.54 -33.49 -22.59
C GLY A 30 12.22 -32.21 -23.36
N ASP A 31 10.92 -31.94 -23.53
CA ASP A 31 10.44 -30.72 -24.19
C ASP A 31 10.55 -29.50 -23.26
N ILE A 32 11.56 -28.67 -23.54
CA ILE A 32 11.85 -27.41 -22.84
C ILE A 32 11.12 -26.19 -23.45
N LYS A 33 10.30 -26.41 -24.48
CA LYS A 33 9.64 -25.34 -25.24
C LYS A 33 8.25 -25.05 -24.68
N VAL A 34 7.80 -23.82 -24.88
CA VAL A 34 6.42 -23.40 -24.60
C VAL A 34 5.82 -22.83 -25.87
N SER A 35 4.67 -23.35 -26.28
CA SER A 35 4.00 -22.92 -27.50
C SER A 35 3.57 -21.44 -27.40
N LYS A 36 3.53 -20.76 -28.55
CA LYS A 36 3.01 -19.38 -28.61
C LYS A 36 1.57 -19.29 -28.09
N SER A 37 0.73 -20.29 -28.36
CA SER A 37 -0.64 -20.36 -27.83
C SER A 37 -0.67 -20.37 -26.31
N ASP A 38 0.21 -21.13 -25.66
CA ASP A 38 0.29 -21.18 -24.20
C ASP A 38 0.72 -19.84 -23.63
N ILE A 39 1.71 -19.18 -24.23
CA ILE A 39 2.13 -17.83 -23.81
C ILE A 39 0.99 -16.82 -23.98
N ILE A 40 0.25 -16.87 -25.09
CA ILE A 40 -0.91 -16.00 -25.31
C ILE A 40 -1.98 -16.26 -24.23
N SER A 41 -2.20 -17.52 -23.85
CA SER A 41 -3.15 -17.86 -22.79
C SER A 41 -2.77 -17.24 -21.44
N LEU A 42 -1.47 -17.16 -21.12
CA LEU A 42 -0.95 -16.52 -19.90
C LEU A 42 -1.12 -14.99 -19.91
N VAL A 43 -1.06 -14.37 -21.09
CA VAL A 43 -1.27 -12.91 -21.25
C VAL A 43 -2.76 -12.55 -21.24
N GLY A 44 -3.62 -13.47 -21.66
CA GLY A 44 -5.06 -13.26 -21.80
C GLY A 44 -5.44 -12.62 -23.14
N LYS A 45 -6.72 -12.23 -23.29
CA LYS A 45 -7.31 -11.79 -24.58
C LYS A 45 -6.72 -10.50 -25.19
N ASN A 46 -5.76 -9.83 -24.54
CA ASN A 46 -5.20 -8.57 -25.03
C ASN A 46 -3.97 -8.81 -25.92
N LYS A 47 -4.20 -8.85 -27.23
CA LYS A 47 -3.13 -9.05 -28.25
C LYS A 47 -2.05 -7.96 -28.23
N ARG A 48 -2.41 -6.70 -27.94
CA ARG A 48 -1.42 -5.60 -27.84
C ARG A 48 -0.49 -5.81 -26.65
N LEU A 49 -1.05 -6.26 -25.53
CA LEU A 49 -0.27 -6.55 -24.32
C LEU A 49 0.77 -7.65 -24.57
N TYR A 50 0.39 -8.70 -25.32
CA TYR A 50 1.31 -9.77 -25.70
C TYR A 50 2.52 -9.24 -26.47
N ALA A 51 2.30 -8.44 -27.50
CA ALA A 51 3.37 -7.90 -28.34
C ALA A 51 4.36 -7.07 -27.51
N VAL A 52 3.86 -6.21 -26.61
CA VAL A 52 4.70 -5.38 -25.74
C VAL A 52 5.44 -6.25 -24.72
N ILE A 53 4.81 -7.26 -24.12
CA ILE A 53 5.47 -8.15 -23.16
C ILE A 53 6.63 -8.89 -23.82
N ILE A 54 6.38 -9.52 -24.96
CA ILE A 54 7.36 -10.36 -25.63
C ILE A 54 8.48 -9.53 -26.25
N SER A 55 8.19 -8.34 -26.80
CA SER A 55 9.23 -7.46 -27.31
C SER A 55 10.21 -7.05 -26.21
N GLU A 56 9.73 -6.74 -25.01
CA GLU A 56 10.60 -6.37 -23.90
C GLU A 56 11.38 -7.56 -23.33
N LEU A 57 10.74 -8.73 -23.18
CA LEU A 57 11.44 -9.95 -22.75
C LEU A 57 12.57 -10.32 -23.74
N ARG A 58 12.32 -10.20 -25.05
CA ARG A 58 13.33 -10.43 -26.09
C ARG A 58 14.42 -9.37 -26.09
N ALA A 59 14.07 -8.09 -25.92
CA ALA A 59 15.05 -7.00 -25.85
C ALA A 59 16.00 -7.13 -24.67
N ASN A 60 15.57 -7.77 -23.58
CA ASN A 60 16.41 -8.07 -22.42
C ASN A 60 17.13 -9.44 -22.52
N ASN A 61 17.08 -10.11 -23.68
CA ASN A 61 17.62 -11.47 -23.88
C ASN A 61 17.09 -12.53 -22.91
N GLU A 62 15.88 -12.35 -22.35
CA GLU A 62 15.35 -13.28 -21.35
C GLU A 62 14.61 -14.45 -21.97
N VAL A 63 14.11 -14.29 -23.20
CA VAL A 63 13.40 -15.32 -23.95
C VAL A 63 13.84 -15.36 -25.41
N LYS A 64 13.88 -16.56 -25.97
CA LYS A 64 14.20 -16.78 -27.39
C LYS A 64 13.01 -17.42 -28.09
N TYR A 65 12.69 -16.89 -29.27
CA TYR A 65 11.64 -17.43 -30.14
C TYR A 65 12.25 -18.44 -31.12
N LEU A 66 11.58 -19.57 -31.30
CA LEU A 66 11.94 -20.64 -32.20
C LEU A 66 10.90 -20.71 -33.32
N GLU A 67 11.26 -20.18 -34.50
CA GLU A 67 10.37 -20.11 -35.67
C GLU A 67 9.92 -21.50 -36.14
N ALA A 68 10.84 -22.47 -36.16
CA ALA A 68 10.57 -23.83 -36.64
C ALA A 68 9.46 -24.58 -35.85
N SER A 69 9.16 -24.15 -34.63
CA SER A 69 8.17 -24.79 -33.76
C SER A 69 7.12 -23.82 -33.20
N ASP A 70 7.06 -22.59 -33.71
CA ASP A 70 6.23 -21.48 -33.17
C ASP A 70 6.18 -21.44 -31.63
N SER A 71 7.36 -21.51 -31.01
CA SER A 71 7.51 -21.71 -29.57
C SER A 71 8.59 -20.82 -28.97
N TYR A 72 8.56 -20.68 -27.65
CA TYR A 72 9.51 -19.91 -26.87
C TYR A 72 10.31 -20.82 -25.94
N ILE A 73 11.56 -20.46 -25.72
CA ILE A 73 12.42 -21.01 -24.65
C ILE A 73 12.90 -19.86 -23.76
N ILE A 74 13.17 -20.16 -22.50
CA ILE A 74 13.88 -19.24 -21.62
C ILE A 74 15.35 -19.23 -21.98
N GLU A 75 15.96 -18.05 -21.95
CA GLU A 75 17.41 -17.96 -22.07
C GLU A 75 18.07 -18.29 -20.73
N THR A 76 19.11 -19.13 -20.75
CA THR A 76 19.64 -19.76 -19.52
C THR A 76 20.38 -18.78 -18.62
N VAL A 77 20.97 -17.73 -19.19
CA VAL A 77 21.69 -16.72 -18.41
C VAL A 77 20.73 -15.62 -17.94
N ASP A 78 20.25 -14.79 -18.86
CA ASP A 78 19.50 -13.60 -18.50
C ASP A 78 18.06 -13.91 -18.08
N GLY A 79 17.43 -14.90 -18.72
CA GLY A 79 16.05 -15.32 -18.44
C GLY A 79 15.90 -15.97 -17.07
N LEU A 80 16.72 -16.99 -16.77
CA LEU A 80 16.71 -17.64 -15.46
C LEU A 80 17.13 -16.69 -14.34
N ASN A 81 18.13 -15.84 -14.56
CA ASN A 81 18.50 -14.83 -13.56
C ASN A 81 17.35 -13.86 -13.29
N SER A 82 16.67 -13.39 -14.33
CA SER A 82 15.53 -12.46 -14.18
C SER A 82 14.35 -13.13 -13.47
N PHE A 83 14.13 -14.43 -13.69
CA PHE A 83 13.15 -15.22 -12.97
C PHE A 83 13.53 -15.42 -11.50
N SER A 84 14.74 -15.96 -11.24
CA SER A 84 15.26 -16.31 -9.92
C SER A 84 15.35 -15.09 -9.00
N ASN A 85 15.89 -13.97 -9.51
CA ASN A 85 16.01 -12.72 -8.79
C ASN A 85 14.67 -11.98 -8.63
N LYS A 86 13.56 -12.56 -9.10
CA LYS A 86 12.22 -11.96 -9.04
C LYS A 86 12.18 -10.54 -9.60
N LYS A 87 13.00 -10.24 -10.62
CA LYS A 87 13.22 -8.89 -11.21
C LYS A 87 11.92 -8.12 -11.40
N TYR A 88 10.92 -8.75 -12.00
CA TYR A 88 9.63 -8.13 -12.29
C TYR A 88 8.68 -8.03 -11.10
N LEU A 89 8.79 -8.92 -10.11
CA LEU A 89 8.04 -8.77 -8.85
C LEU A 89 8.59 -7.59 -8.05
N ASN A 90 9.92 -7.47 -7.97
CA ASN A 90 10.60 -6.38 -7.27
C ASN A 90 10.26 -5.03 -7.94
N LYS A 91 10.35 -4.93 -9.28
CA LYS A 91 9.89 -3.73 -10.00
C LYS A 91 8.43 -3.36 -9.67
N ASN A 92 7.54 -4.35 -9.52
CA ASN A 92 6.15 -4.06 -9.15
C ASN A 92 6.04 -3.60 -7.68
N TRP A 93 6.86 -4.14 -6.79
CA TRP A 93 6.93 -3.72 -5.39
C TRP A 93 7.47 -2.29 -5.25
N ASP A 94 8.51 -1.94 -6.00
CA ASP A 94 9.08 -0.59 -6.02
C ASP A 94 8.04 0.45 -6.43
N ILE A 95 7.22 0.11 -7.43
CA ILE A 95 6.12 0.96 -7.86
C ILE A 95 5.09 1.14 -6.73
N ILE A 96 4.70 0.05 -6.06
CA ILE A 96 3.75 0.11 -4.93
C ILE A 96 4.33 0.95 -3.78
N LEU A 97 5.60 0.74 -3.45
CA LEU A 97 6.29 1.47 -2.40
C LEU A 97 6.39 2.96 -2.73
N SER A 98 6.66 3.30 -3.99
CA SER A 98 6.66 4.69 -4.46
C SER A 98 5.27 5.32 -4.32
N TYR A 99 4.20 4.61 -4.68
CA TYR A 99 2.84 5.11 -4.47
C TYR A 99 2.53 5.32 -2.99
N LEU A 100 2.91 4.37 -2.13
CA LEU A 100 2.71 4.46 -0.69
C LEU A 100 3.50 5.64 -0.09
N LYS A 101 4.74 5.86 -0.54
CA LYS A 101 5.57 6.99 -0.12
C LYS A 101 4.91 8.32 -0.49
N ASN A 102 4.42 8.45 -1.72
CA ASN A 102 3.72 9.65 -2.17
C ASN A 102 2.41 9.87 -1.41
N PHE A 103 1.67 8.79 -1.14
CA PHE A 103 0.47 8.85 -0.31
C PHE A 103 0.79 9.32 1.11
N ALA A 104 1.79 8.71 1.76
CA ALA A 104 2.21 9.08 3.11
C ALA A 104 2.66 10.55 3.19
N GLN A 105 3.37 11.05 2.18
CA GLN A 105 3.78 12.46 2.11
C GLN A 105 2.61 13.44 2.12
N ILE A 106 1.49 13.09 1.48
CA ILE A 106 0.27 13.92 1.48
C ILE A 106 -0.55 13.67 2.75
N PHE A 107 -0.66 12.41 3.17
CA PHE A 107 -1.55 12.00 4.27
C PHE A 107 -1.03 12.45 5.64
N ILE A 108 0.28 12.36 5.90
CA ILE A 108 0.86 12.68 7.21
C ILE A 108 0.57 14.14 7.62
N PRO A 109 0.82 15.17 6.77
CA PRO A 109 0.48 16.55 7.11
C PRO A 109 -1.01 16.75 7.43
N ILE A 110 -1.89 16.15 6.64
CA ILE A 110 -3.35 16.25 6.82
C ILE A 110 -3.77 15.58 8.13
N ALA A 111 -3.27 14.37 8.40
CA ALA A 111 -3.56 13.64 9.63
C ALA A 111 -3.05 14.41 10.86
N SER A 112 -1.86 15.02 10.78
CA SER A 112 -1.33 15.88 11.84
C SER A 112 -2.23 17.08 12.11
N LEU A 113 -2.78 17.70 11.08
CA LEU A 113 -3.70 18.82 11.23
C LEU A 113 -5.00 18.39 11.91
N ILE A 114 -5.55 17.23 11.54
CA ILE A 114 -6.75 16.66 12.17
C ILE A 114 -6.50 16.39 13.65
N VAL A 115 -5.37 15.78 14.01
CA VAL A 115 -5.00 15.52 15.40
C VAL A 115 -4.86 16.82 16.19
N ALA A 116 -4.24 17.85 15.62
CA ALA A 116 -4.12 19.16 16.27
C ALA A 116 -5.49 19.81 16.52
N ILE A 117 -6.40 19.76 15.55
CA ILE A 117 -7.77 20.28 15.69
C ILE A 117 -8.52 19.52 16.78
N LEU A 118 -8.43 18.19 16.81
CA LEU A 118 -9.06 17.37 17.85
C LEU A 118 -8.51 17.68 19.25
N ALA A 119 -7.19 17.84 19.38
CA ALA A 119 -6.56 18.20 20.64
C ALA A 119 -7.01 19.58 21.12
N LEU A 120 -7.09 20.57 20.23
CA LEU A 120 -7.62 21.90 20.52
C LEU A 120 -9.09 21.84 20.95
N TRP A 121 -9.91 21.09 20.23
CA TRP A 121 -11.32 20.96 20.53
C TRP A 121 -11.56 20.32 21.91
N LEU A 122 -10.84 19.25 22.24
CA LEU A 122 -10.89 18.62 23.56
C LEU A 122 -10.44 19.57 24.68
N LYS A 123 -9.36 20.33 24.44
CA LYS A 123 -8.85 21.31 25.42
C LYS A 123 -9.86 22.45 25.66
N LEU A 124 -10.46 22.98 24.61
CA LEU A 124 -11.47 24.04 24.73
C LEU A 124 -12.71 23.55 25.49
N ASN A 125 -13.20 22.34 25.17
CA ASN A 125 -14.39 21.79 25.82
C ASN A 125 -14.16 21.48 27.32
N THR A 126 -12.96 21.03 27.67
CA THR A 126 -12.55 20.83 29.08
C THR A 126 -12.36 22.16 29.82
N GLN A 127 -11.90 23.20 29.15
CA GLN A 127 -11.75 24.52 29.72
C GLN A 127 -13.11 25.20 29.96
N ASP A 128 -14.04 25.13 29.00
CA ASP A 128 -15.41 25.65 29.14
C ASP A 128 -16.18 24.97 30.26
N THR A 129 -16.05 23.66 30.41
CA THR A 129 -16.68 22.92 31.51
C THR A 129 -16.09 23.28 32.87
N THR A 130 -14.79 23.61 32.93
CA THR A 130 -14.13 24.08 34.15
C THR A 130 -14.60 25.49 34.52
N HIS A 131 -14.60 26.41 33.56
CA HIS A 131 -15.07 27.78 33.78
C HIS A 131 -16.55 27.83 34.19
N LYS A 132 -17.43 27.02 33.59
CA LYS A 132 -18.84 26.92 34.02
C LYS A 132 -18.98 26.43 35.46
N LYS A 133 -18.10 25.53 35.94
CA LYS A 133 -18.12 25.08 37.34
C LYS A 133 -17.65 26.17 38.29
N GLU A 134 -16.62 26.94 37.91
CA GLU A 134 -16.13 28.06 38.70
C GLU A 134 -17.16 29.18 38.81
N ILE A 135 -17.82 29.53 37.70
CA ILE A 135 -18.90 30.54 37.68
C ILE A 135 -20.03 30.11 38.62
N LYS A 136 -20.53 28.87 38.52
CA LYS A 136 -21.56 28.35 39.44
C LYS A 136 -21.12 28.40 40.91
N LYS A 137 -19.86 28.13 41.19
CA LYS A 137 -19.31 28.20 42.55
C LYS A 137 -19.28 29.64 43.07
N ILE A 138 -18.94 30.61 42.21
CA ILE A 138 -18.95 32.03 42.56
C ILE A 138 -20.39 32.52 42.77
N GLU A 139 -21.32 32.19 41.88
CA GLU A 139 -22.75 32.51 42.02
C GLU A 139 -23.31 31.99 43.35
N SER A 140 -23.04 30.71 43.68
CA SER A 140 -23.50 30.13 44.94
C SER A 140 -22.93 30.82 46.18
N ARG A 141 -21.69 31.35 46.10
CA ARG A 141 -21.08 32.11 47.20
C ARG A 141 -21.69 33.50 47.33
N LEU A 142 -21.98 34.15 46.20
CA LEU A 142 -22.67 35.44 46.17
C LEU A 142 -24.06 35.34 46.79
N GLU A 143 -24.85 34.32 46.46
CA GLU A 143 -26.17 34.10 47.07
C GLU A 143 -26.10 33.91 48.59
N VAL A 144 -25.07 33.22 49.10
CA VAL A 144 -24.87 33.04 50.55
C VAL A 144 -24.50 34.37 51.21
N ILE A 145 -23.68 35.19 50.56
CA ILE A 145 -23.30 36.51 51.06
C ILE A 145 -24.52 37.45 51.06
N GLU A 146 -25.31 37.48 49.99
CA GLU A 146 -26.54 38.29 49.93
C GLU A 146 -27.56 37.87 51.00
N LYS A 147 -27.80 36.57 51.19
CA LYS A 147 -28.69 36.06 52.23
C LYS A 147 -28.19 36.39 53.64
N SER A 148 -26.89 36.34 53.88
CA SER A 148 -26.31 36.70 55.18
C SER A 148 -26.30 38.21 55.45
N ALA A 149 -26.08 39.03 54.41
CA ALA A 149 -26.21 40.48 54.49
C ALA A 149 -27.65 40.93 54.76
N GLN A 150 -28.65 40.34 54.09
CA GLN A 150 -30.07 40.61 54.35
C GLN A 150 -30.49 40.19 55.76
N LYS A 151 -30.00 39.06 56.26
CA LYS A 151 -30.30 38.58 57.62
C LYS A 151 -29.81 39.54 58.72
N ASN A 152 -28.64 40.16 58.52
CA ASN A 152 -28.06 41.15 59.43
C ASN A 152 -28.77 42.52 59.41
N ILE A 153 -29.49 42.85 58.33
CA ILE A 153 -30.29 44.10 58.25
C ILE A 153 -31.65 43.90 58.94
N THR A 154 -32.18 42.67 58.98
CA THR A 154 -33.48 42.35 59.61
C THR A 154 -33.40 41.91 61.08
N THR A 155 -32.21 41.85 61.68
CA THR A 155 -32.09 41.56 63.12
C THR A 155 -32.22 42.87 63.90
N PRO A 156 -33.29 43.09 64.70
CA PRO A 156 -33.39 44.30 65.51
C PRO A 156 -32.28 44.29 66.55
N VAL A 157 -31.52 45.39 66.60
CA VAL A 157 -30.56 45.67 67.66
C VAL A 157 -31.37 45.87 68.94
N ASN A 158 -31.54 44.80 69.72
CA ASN A 158 -32.00 44.89 71.10
C ASN A 158 -30.78 45.23 71.96
N GLN A 159 -30.61 46.52 72.25
CA GLN A 159 -30.35 47.09 73.58
C GLN A 159 -30.25 48.61 73.50
#